data_AF-A0A402D3M9-F1
#
_entry.id   AF-A0A402D3M9-F1
#
_cell.length_a   1.000
_cell.length_b   1.000
_cell.length_c   1.000
_cell.angle_alpha   90.00
_cell.angle_beta   90.00
_cell.angle_gamma   90.00
#
_symmetry.space_group_name_H-M   'P 1'
#
loop_
_entity.id
_entity.type
_entity.pdbx_description
1 polymer ?
#
loop_
_entity_poly.entity_id
_entity_poly.type
_entity_poly.pdbx_seq_one_letter_code
_entity_poly.pdbx_strand_id
1 'polypeptide(L)'
;MSRKNSITRLSAILLGAAALAAGTAFAAPKDVPQNHWAAKSVDSVTTKRILTPNAKGNFDGDKPVTRYELAVALDRFVQYIEAGRKPLHPTSRNTKAILPAKANTEQKAALARLASADFIPANSPLLKNDDRIVTAKELKASLSAVVIRLSDRAIAPQKD
;
A
#
# COMPACT_ATOMS: atom_id res chain seq x y z
N MET A 1 64.85 -4.72 2.63
CA MET A 1 63.43 -5.02 2.98
C MET A 1 62.80 -3.71 3.45
N SER A 2 61.98 -2.93 2.72
CA SER A 2 60.63 -3.14 2.13
C SER A 2 59.66 -3.72 3.16
N ARG A 3 58.58 -3.08 3.65
CA ARG A 3 57.61 -2.06 3.12
C ARG A 3 57.19 -1.09 4.25
N LYS A 4 57.16 0.26 4.10
CA LYS A 4 56.15 1.18 3.51
C LYS A 4 54.72 1.16 4.11
N ASN A 5 54.39 2.29 4.77
CA ASN A 5 53.16 3.12 4.67
C ASN A 5 52.01 3.06 5.71
N SER A 6 51.97 4.17 6.46
CA SER A 6 50.85 4.91 7.06
C SER A 6 49.50 4.82 6.35
N ILE A 7 48.41 4.64 7.11
CA ILE A 7 47.06 5.02 6.69
C ILE A 7 46.28 5.62 7.87
N THR A 8 46.18 6.95 7.82
CA THR A 8 45.23 7.84 8.48
C THR A 8 43.80 7.32 8.40
N ARG A 9 43.08 7.20 9.52
CA ARG A 9 41.63 6.97 9.52
C ARG A 9 40.88 8.28 9.76
N LEU A 10 40.58 8.97 8.66
CA LEU A 10 39.50 9.95 8.56
C LEU A 10 38.20 9.21 8.26
N SER A 11 37.17 9.36 9.09
CA SER A 11 35.79 8.99 8.77
C SER A 11 34.89 9.90 9.62
N ALA A 12 34.54 11.08 9.11
CA ALA A 12 33.40 11.35 8.23
C ALA A 12 32.06 11.34 8.98
N ILE A 13 31.61 12.58 9.21
CA ILE A 13 30.32 13.04 9.73
C ILE A 13 29.17 12.45 8.92
N LEU A 14 28.14 11.91 9.59
CA LEU A 14 26.80 11.76 9.00
C LEU A 14 25.78 12.55 9.82
N LEU A 15 25.42 13.73 9.32
CA LEU A 15 24.19 14.44 9.68
C LEU A 15 22.99 13.64 9.14
N GLY A 16 22.18 13.07 10.03
CA GLY A 16 20.90 12.47 9.68
C GLY A 16 19.78 13.52 9.68
N ALA A 17 19.50 14.12 8.52
CA ALA A 17 18.30 14.92 8.32
C ALA A 17 17.12 13.99 8.01
N ALA A 18 16.34 13.64 9.04
CA ALA A 18 15.04 12.99 8.87
C ALA A 18 14.01 14.01 8.39
N ALA A 19 13.92 14.20 7.07
CA ALA A 19 12.80 14.90 6.48
C ALA A 19 11.55 14.00 6.58
N LEU A 20 10.70 14.27 7.58
CA LEU A 20 9.31 13.80 7.56
C LEU A 20 8.65 14.42 6.33
N ALA A 21 8.53 13.62 5.26
CA ALA A 21 7.67 13.95 4.14
C ALA A 21 6.21 13.85 4.63
N ALA A 22 5.70 14.93 5.23
CA ALA A 22 4.28 15.19 5.28
C ALA A 22 3.80 15.26 3.82
N GLY A 23 3.30 14.15 3.29
CA GLY A 23 2.85 14.08 1.91
C GLY A 23 1.84 15.19 1.65
N THR A 24 1.93 15.83 0.49
CA THR A 24 0.94 16.79 0.00
C THR A 24 -0.30 16.05 -0.48
N ALA A 25 -1.50 16.52 -0.13
CA ALA A 25 -2.74 15.88 -0.57
C ALA A 25 -2.86 15.97 -2.10
N PHE A 26 -3.42 14.96 -2.75
CA PHE A 26 -3.64 15.04 -4.20
C PHE A 26 -4.73 16.08 -4.49
N ALA A 27 -4.54 16.89 -5.52
CA ALA A 27 -5.60 17.76 -6.03
C ALA A 27 -6.80 16.92 -6.51
N ALA A 28 -7.99 17.51 -6.47
CA ALA A 28 -9.19 16.88 -6.99
C ALA A 28 -9.00 16.50 -8.48
N PRO A 29 -9.43 15.30 -8.91
CA PRO A 29 -9.29 14.88 -10.29
C PRO A 29 -10.05 15.78 -11.26
N LYS A 30 -9.45 16.06 -12.42
CA LYS A 30 -10.00 16.98 -13.42
C LYS A 30 -11.24 16.45 -14.14
N ASP A 31 -11.33 15.14 -14.26
CA ASP A 31 -12.36 14.38 -14.98
C ASP A 31 -13.58 14.05 -14.10
N VAL A 32 -13.62 14.52 -12.85
CA VAL A 32 -14.75 14.30 -11.94
C VAL A 32 -15.35 15.64 -11.52
N PRO A 33 -16.37 16.14 -12.25
CA PRO A 33 -17.06 17.37 -11.89
C PRO A 33 -17.73 17.29 -10.52
N GLN A 34 -17.89 18.43 -9.84
CA GLN A 34 -18.52 18.50 -8.50
C GLN A 34 -19.97 17.98 -8.47
N ASN A 35 -20.70 18.09 -9.59
CA ASN A 35 -22.07 17.56 -9.73
C ASN A 35 -22.10 16.05 -10.09
N HIS A 36 -20.96 15.38 -10.17
CA HIS A 36 -20.91 13.96 -10.48
C HIS A 36 -21.29 13.13 -9.25
N TRP A 37 -22.07 12.06 -9.42
CA TRP A 37 -22.51 11.19 -8.32
C TRP A 37 -21.36 10.63 -7.48
N ALA A 38 -20.19 10.40 -8.11
CA ALA A 38 -19.00 9.89 -7.45
C ALA A 38 -18.11 10.97 -6.83
N ALA A 39 -18.39 12.26 -7.05
CA ALA A 39 -17.47 13.35 -6.71
C ALA A 39 -17.01 13.33 -5.24
N LYS A 40 -17.97 13.19 -4.30
CA LYS A 40 -17.66 13.11 -2.86
C LYS A 40 -16.85 11.87 -2.50
N SER A 41 -17.17 10.73 -3.10
CA SER A 41 -16.46 9.48 -2.86
C SER A 41 -15.02 9.54 -3.37
N VAL A 42 -14.84 10.07 -4.58
CA VAL A 42 -13.55 10.30 -5.23
C VAL A 42 -12.69 11.23 -4.38
N ASP A 43 -13.23 12.39 -4.00
CA ASP A 43 -12.54 13.37 -3.16
C ASP A 43 -12.07 12.78 -1.82
N SER A 44 -12.93 11.97 -1.20
CA SER A 44 -12.60 11.28 0.05
C SER A 44 -11.44 10.30 -0.13
N VAL A 45 -11.44 9.46 -1.17
CA VAL A 45 -10.37 8.45 -1.37
C VAL A 45 -9.06 9.06 -1.87
N THR A 46 -9.10 10.16 -2.62
CA THR A 46 -7.90 10.88 -3.07
C THR A 46 -7.25 11.68 -1.94
N THR A 47 -8.06 12.39 -1.13
CA THR A 47 -7.57 13.14 0.04
C THR A 47 -6.91 12.20 1.06
N LYS A 48 -7.49 11.01 1.26
CA LYS A 48 -6.93 9.96 2.14
C LYS A 48 -5.78 9.18 1.52
N ARG A 49 -5.39 9.49 0.27
CA ARG A 49 -4.38 8.77 -0.52
C ARG A 49 -4.63 7.27 -0.67
N ILE A 50 -5.88 6.84 -0.56
CA ILE A 50 -6.25 5.43 -0.80
C ILE A 50 -6.13 5.16 -2.30
N LEU A 51 -6.69 6.06 -3.12
CA LEU A 51 -6.52 6.06 -4.57
C LEU A 51 -5.75 7.31 -5.01
N THR A 52 -4.99 7.18 -6.10
CA THR A 52 -4.16 8.25 -6.64
C THR A 52 -4.59 8.54 -8.07
N PRO A 53 -4.84 9.82 -8.43
CA PRO A 53 -5.06 10.20 -9.82
C PRO A 53 -3.85 9.84 -10.68
N ASN A 54 -4.08 9.59 -11.97
CA ASN A 54 -3.00 9.32 -12.91
C ASN A 54 -2.07 10.53 -13.07
N ALA A 55 -0.96 10.35 -13.79
CA ALA A 55 0.01 11.42 -14.03
C ALA A 55 -0.55 12.66 -14.76
N LYS A 56 -1.71 12.54 -15.42
CA LYS A 56 -2.42 13.65 -16.09
C LYS A 56 -3.37 14.42 -15.15
N GLY A 57 -3.61 13.88 -13.94
CA GLY A 57 -4.51 14.43 -12.93
C GLY A 57 -5.96 13.95 -13.07
N ASN A 58 -6.19 12.82 -13.75
CA ASN A 58 -7.51 12.22 -13.90
C ASN A 58 -7.69 11.02 -12.95
N PHE A 59 -8.92 10.74 -12.56
CA PHE A 59 -9.30 9.58 -11.77
C PHE A 59 -9.47 8.33 -12.65
N ASP A 60 -9.89 8.50 -13.90
CA ASP A 60 -10.20 7.44 -14.86
C ASP A 60 -11.24 6.45 -14.31
N GLY A 61 -12.36 6.96 -13.76
CA GLY A 61 -13.34 6.15 -13.01
C GLY A 61 -14.02 5.02 -13.79
N ASP A 62 -14.11 5.13 -15.11
CA ASP A 62 -14.67 4.09 -15.98
C ASP A 62 -13.64 3.01 -16.37
N LYS A 63 -12.35 3.24 -16.07
CA LYS A 63 -11.29 2.29 -16.38
C LYS A 63 -11.37 1.10 -15.42
N PRO A 64 -11.33 -0.14 -15.94
CA PRO A 64 -11.28 -1.32 -15.08
C PRO A 64 -9.97 -1.36 -14.29
N VAL A 65 -10.06 -1.82 -13.04
CA VAL A 65 -8.94 -1.92 -12.11
C VAL A 65 -8.24 -3.29 -12.25
N THR A 66 -6.92 -3.27 -12.35
CA THR A 66 -6.09 -4.49 -12.36
C THR A 66 -5.90 -5.05 -10.95
N ARG A 67 -5.53 -6.34 -10.86
CA ARG A 67 -5.26 -7.00 -9.56
C ARG A 67 -4.26 -6.26 -8.69
N TYR A 68 -3.19 -5.76 -9.31
CA TYR A 68 -2.12 -5.12 -8.57
C TYR A 68 -2.47 -3.69 -8.18
N GLU A 69 -3.25 -2.97 -8.99
CA GLU A 69 -3.84 -1.67 -8.60
C GLU A 69 -4.79 -1.84 -7.40
N LEU A 70 -5.65 -2.87 -7.42
CA LEU A 70 -6.53 -3.17 -6.28
C LEU A 70 -5.73 -3.53 -5.03
N ALA A 71 -4.65 -4.31 -5.15
CA ALA A 71 -3.81 -4.66 -4.01
C ALA A 71 -3.18 -3.42 -3.34
N VAL A 72 -2.69 -2.47 -4.14
CA VAL A 72 -2.16 -1.20 -3.62
C VAL A 72 -3.24 -0.39 -2.92
N ALA A 73 -4.45 -0.31 -3.51
CA ALA A 73 -5.57 0.40 -2.90
C ALA A 73 -5.98 -0.21 -1.54
N LEU A 74 -6.06 -1.55 -1.46
CA LEU A 74 -6.39 -2.27 -0.23
C LEU A 74 -5.33 -2.08 0.86
N ASP A 75 -4.05 -2.16 0.49
CA ASP A 75 -2.94 -1.94 1.41
C ASP A 75 -2.93 -0.53 2.01
N ARG A 76 -3.16 0.49 1.17
CA ARG A 76 -3.29 1.88 1.63
C ARG A 76 -4.54 2.09 2.48
N PHE A 77 -5.65 1.43 2.15
CA PHE A 77 -6.87 1.46 2.95
C PHE A 77 -6.64 0.87 4.35
N VAL A 78 -5.98 -0.29 4.44
CA VAL A 78 -5.61 -0.91 5.72
C VAL A 78 -4.74 0.05 6.54
N GLN A 79 -3.70 0.62 5.94
CA GLN A 79 -2.82 1.57 6.61
C GLN A 79 -3.56 2.82 7.10
N TYR A 80 -4.51 3.35 6.32
CA TYR A 80 -5.32 4.50 6.73
C TYR A 80 -6.17 4.18 7.97
N ILE A 81 -6.82 3.01 7.98
CA ILE A 81 -7.64 2.57 9.11
C ILE A 81 -6.78 2.32 10.35
N GLU A 82 -5.60 1.72 10.20
CA GLU A 82 -4.68 1.45 11.31
C GLU A 82 -4.05 2.75 11.85
N ALA A 83 -3.66 3.70 10.99
CA ALA A 83 -3.13 5.00 11.40
C ALA A 83 -4.13 5.79 12.25
N GLY A 84 -5.43 5.71 11.92
CA GLY A 84 -6.50 6.31 12.73
C GLY A 84 -6.72 5.65 14.09
N ARG A 85 -6.12 4.47 14.35
CA ARG A 85 -6.35 3.64 15.54
C ARG A 85 -5.16 3.57 16.53
N LYS A 86 -4.06 4.32 16.29
CA LYS A 86 -2.67 4.10 16.77
C LYS A 86 -1.96 2.98 15.96
N PRO A 87 -0.70 3.19 15.56
CA PRO A 87 -0.05 2.35 14.56
C PRO A 87 0.19 0.95 15.13
N LEU A 88 -0.37 -0.06 14.49
CA LEU A 88 0.22 -1.38 14.60
C LEU A 88 1.57 -1.29 13.91
N HIS A 89 2.61 -1.60 14.66
CA HIS A 89 3.89 -1.99 14.10
C HIS A 89 3.60 -3.02 13.00
N PRO A 90 4.37 -3.06 11.91
CA PRO A 90 4.27 -4.16 10.95
C PRO A 90 4.53 -5.45 11.72
N THR A 91 3.47 -6.11 12.21
CA THR A 91 3.52 -7.46 12.73
C THR A 91 3.68 -8.33 11.50
N SER A 92 4.90 -8.33 10.99
CA SER A 92 5.35 -9.16 9.90
C SER A 92 5.32 -10.58 10.45
N ARG A 93 4.24 -11.32 10.18
CA ARG A 93 4.38 -12.77 10.12
C ARG A 93 5.29 -13.01 8.93
N ASN A 94 6.40 -13.71 9.17
CA ASN A 94 7.40 -14.04 8.15
C ASN A 94 6.80 -15.08 7.20
N THR A 95 5.80 -14.67 6.43
CA THR A 95 5.06 -15.49 5.50
C THR A 95 5.75 -15.36 4.15
N LYS A 96 6.39 -16.43 3.69
CA LYS A 96 7.03 -16.51 2.38
C LYS A 96 5.96 -16.55 1.27
N ALA A 97 5.27 -15.44 1.04
CA ALA A 97 4.34 -15.29 -0.07
C ALA A 97 5.13 -15.17 -1.38
N ILE A 98 4.78 -15.97 -2.39
CA ILE A 98 5.36 -15.84 -3.73
C ILE A 98 4.78 -14.55 -4.33
N LEU A 99 5.64 -13.55 -4.53
CA LEU A 99 5.23 -12.27 -5.09
C LEU A 99 5.20 -12.35 -6.63
N PRO A 100 4.19 -11.72 -7.28
CA PRO A 100 4.10 -11.72 -8.74
C PRO A 100 5.27 -10.96 -9.39
N ALA A 101 5.88 -11.55 -10.41
CA ALA A 101 7.01 -10.96 -11.13
C ALA A 101 6.60 -9.70 -11.91
N LYS A 102 5.39 -9.71 -12.48
CA LYS A 102 4.82 -8.61 -13.29
C LYS A 102 4.47 -7.36 -12.50
N ALA A 103 4.34 -7.46 -11.17
CA ALA A 103 4.03 -6.31 -10.34
C ALA A 103 5.25 -5.37 -10.21
N ASN A 104 4.99 -4.07 -10.16
CA ASN A 104 6.02 -3.06 -9.93
C ASN A 104 6.48 -3.09 -8.45
N THR A 105 7.49 -2.28 -8.11
CA THR A 105 8.07 -2.25 -6.75
C THR A 105 7.04 -1.91 -5.67
N GLU A 106 6.17 -0.92 -5.92
CA GLU A 106 5.14 -0.53 -4.97
C GLU A 106 4.08 -1.62 -4.78
N GLN A 107 3.61 -2.20 -5.88
CA GLN A 107 2.63 -3.28 -5.90
C GLN A 107 3.16 -4.53 -5.18
N LYS A 108 4.43 -4.88 -5.39
CA LYS A 108 5.10 -5.97 -4.67
C LYS A 108 5.14 -5.70 -3.17
N ALA A 109 5.45 -4.47 -2.77
CA ALA A 109 5.48 -4.09 -1.36
C ALA A 109 4.08 -4.14 -0.71
N ALA A 110 3.05 -3.67 -1.42
CA ALA A 110 1.66 -3.75 -0.97
C ALA A 110 1.19 -5.20 -0.80
N LEU A 111 1.45 -6.06 -1.79
CA LEU A 111 1.12 -7.48 -1.73
C LEU A 111 1.86 -8.18 -0.59
N ALA A 112 3.15 -7.87 -0.38
CA ALA A 112 3.94 -8.41 0.72
C ALA A 112 3.38 -7.99 2.08
N ARG A 113 3.00 -6.72 2.26
CA ARG A 113 2.37 -6.24 3.50
C ARG A 113 1.04 -6.91 3.78
N LEU A 114 0.15 -6.95 2.79
CA LEU A 114 -1.15 -7.61 2.92
C LEU A 114 -1.01 -9.09 3.25
N ALA A 115 -0.06 -9.80 2.62
CA ALA A 115 0.16 -11.22 2.86
C ALA A 115 0.85 -11.50 4.20
N SER A 116 1.88 -10.72 4.57
CA SER A 116 2.60 -10.87 5.85
C SER A 116 1.72 -10.54 7.05
N ALA A 117 0.80 -9.59 6.90
CA ALA A 117 -0.18 -9.25 7.93
C ALA A 117 -1.45 -10.13 7.89
N ASP A 118 -1.51 -11.15 7.02
CA ASP A 118 -2.62 -12.10 6.91
C ASP A 118 -3.98 -11.44 6.56
N PHE A 119 -3.93 -10.28 5.89
CA PHE A 119 -5.10 -9.58 5.36
C PHE A 119 -5.63 -10.22 4.07
N ILE A 120 -4.74 -10.84 3.30
CA ILE A 120 -5.11 -11.65 2.13
C ILE A 120 -4.58 -13.07 2.32
N PRO A 121 -5.38 -14.11 2.04
CA PRO A 121 -4.93 -15.48 2.17
C PRO A 121 -3.92 -15.83 1.08
N ALA A 122 -3.06 -16.83 1.32
CA ALA A 122 -2.00 -17.23 0.38
C ALA A 122 -2.53 -17.71 -0.99
N ASN A 123 -3.78 -18.19 -1.05
CA ASN A 123 -4.47 -18.58 -2.27
C ASN A 123 -5.25 -17.43 -2.95
N SER A 124 -5.06 -16.20 -2.48
CA SER A 124 -5.75 -15.02 -3.01
C SER A 124 -5.47 -14.85 -4.52
N PRO A 125 -6.50 -14.53 -5.32
CA PRO A 125 -6.33 -14.16 -6.72
C PRO A 125 -5.35 -13.00 -6.93
N LEU A 126 -5.14 -12.15 -5.91
CA LEU A 126 -4.22 -10.99 -5.98
C LEU A 126 -2.74 -11.38 -5.97
N LEU A 127 -2.40 -12.59 -5.49
CA LEU A 127 -1.02 -13.09 -5.42
C LEU A 127 -0.62 -13.88 -6.68
N LYS A 128 -1.54 -14.09 -7.62
CA LYS A 128 -1.26 -14.80 -8.86
C LYS A 128 -0.39 -13.93 -9.78
N ASN A 129 0.46 -14.57 -10.57
CA ASN A 129 1.39 -13.89 -11.48
C ASN A 129 0.71 -13.48 -12.81
N ASP A 130 -0.47 -12.89 -12.73
CA ASP A 130 -1.27 -12.40 -13.84
C ASP A 130 -1.84 -10.99 -13.52
N ASP A 131 -1.70 -10.09 -14.47
CA ASP A 131 -2.10 -8.68 -14.37
C ASP A 131 -3.53 -8.41 -14.86
N ARG A 132 -4.39 -9.43 -14.82
CA ARG A 132 -5.74 -9.34 -15.38
C ARG A 132 -6.65 -8.39 -14.58
N ILE A 133 -7.73 -7.97 -15.23
CA ILE A 133 -8.81 -7.19 -14.61
C ILE A 133 -9.44 -7.98 -13.46
N VAL A 134 -9.71 -7.29 -12.35
CA VAL A 134 -10.40 -7.87 -11.20
C VAL A 134 -11.89 -8.05 -11.52
N THR A 135 -12.41 -9.25 -11.30
CA THR A 135 -13.85 -9.51 -11.42
C THR A 135 -14.60 -9.11 -10.14
N ALA A 136 -15.90 -8.81 -10.23
CA ALA A 136 -16.71 -8.47 -9.06
C ALA A 136 -16.65 -9.53 -7.93
N LYS A 137 -16.56 -10.81 -8.29
CA LYS A 137 -16.40 -11.92 -7.34
C LYS A 137 -15.07 -11.84 -6.59
N GLU A 138 -13.99 -11.55 -7.30
CA GLU A 138 -12.64 -11.42 -6.73
C GLU A 138 -12.50 -10.18 -5.85
N LEU A 139 -13.12 -9.06 -6.26
CA LEU A 139 -13.22 -7.85 -5.47
C LEU A 139 -13.95 -8.13 -4.14
N LYS A 140 -15.13 -8.74 -4.20
CA LYS A 140 -15.91 -9.12 -3.00
C LYS A 140 -15.09 -9.99 -2.06
N ALA A 141 -14.49 -11.06 -2.58
CA ALA A 141 -13.70 -11.97 -1.77
C ALA A 141 -12.51 -11.27 -1.07
N SER A 142 -11.81 -10.41 -1.80
CA SER A 142 -10.64 -9.68 -1.27
C SER A 142 -11.06 -8.65 -0.23
N LEU A 143 -12.10 -7.86 -0.49
CA LEU A 143 -12.61 -6.87 0.45
C LEU A 143 -13.15 -7.53 1.73
N SER A 144 -13.92 -8.61 1.60
CA SER A 144 -14.43 -9.36 2.76
C SER A 144 -13.29 -9.89 3.64
N ALA A 145 -12.24 -10.46 3.05
CA ALA A 145 -11.08 -10.95 3.80
C ALA A 145 -10.40 -9.82 4.60
N VAL A 146 -10.17 -8.68 3.96
CA VAL A 146 -9.57 -7.50 4.62
C VAL A 146 -10.45 -6.99 5.76
N VAL A 147 -11.76 -6.85 5.54
CA VAL A 147 -12.70 -6.36 6.56
C VAL A 147 -12.79 -7.31 7.76
N ILE A 148 -12.87 -8.63 7.53
CA ILE A 148 -12.88 -9.63 8.60
C ILE A 148 -11.60 -9.48 9.44
N ARG A 149 -10.43 -9.41 8.79
CA ARG A 149 -9.15 -9.29 9.49
C ARG A 149 -8.96 -7.98 10.22
N LEU A 150 -9.46 -6.86 9.67
CA LEU A 150 -9.51 -5.58 10.35
C LEU A 150 -10.43 -5.62 11.58
N SER A 151 -11.52 -6.40 11.53
CA SER A 151 -12.42 -6.61 12.67
C SER A 151 -11.77 -7.47 13.75
N ASP A 152 -11.18 -8.61 13.38
CA ASP A 152 -10.48 -9.51 14.32
C ASP A 152 -9.39 -8.76 15.09
N ARG A 153 -8.58 -7.94 14.38
CA ARG A 153 -7.52 -7.14 14.99
C ARG A 153 -8.01 -6.00 15.88
N ALA A 154 -9.22 -5.49 15.64
CA ALA A 154 -9.81 -4.47 16.49
C ALA A 154 -10.29 -5.05 17.84
N ILE A 155 -10.56 -6.35 17.90
CA ILE A 155 -11.09 -7.05 19.07
C ILE A 155 -9.96 -7.71 19.88
N ALA A 156 -8.82 -8.02 19.26
CA ALA A 156 -7.70 -8.65 19.96
C ALA A 156 -7.17 -7.75 21.10
N PRO A 157 -7.00 -8.28 22.33
CA PRO A 157 -6.47 -7.51 23.44
C PRO A 157 -5.05 -7.01 23.08
N GLN A 158 -4.80 -5.73 23.34
CA GLN A 158 -3.45 -5.18 23.33
C GLN A 158 -2.67 -5.99 24.37
N LYS A 159 -1.65 -6.72 23.92
CA LYS A 159 -0.77 -7.44 24.83
C LYS A 159 0.18 -6.40 25.42
N ASP A 160 -0.07 -6.03 26.67
CA ASP A 160 0.83 -5.19 27.49
C ASP A 160 2.22 -5.84 27.62
#